data_AF-A0A1G9TFF6-F1
#
_entry.id   AF-A0A1G9TFF6-F1
#
_cell.length_a   1.000
_cell.length_b   1.000
_cell.length_c   1.000
_cell.angle_alpha   90.00
_cell.angle_beta   90.00
_cell.angle_gamma   90.00
#
_symmetry.space_group_name_H-M   'P 1'
#
loop_
_entity.id
_entity.type
_entity.pdbx_description
1 polymer ?
#
loop_
_entity_poly.entity_id
_entity_poly.type
_entity_poly.pdbx_seq_one_letter_code
_entity_poly.pdbx_strand_id
1 'polypeptide(L)'
;MALTRTRVEVKLTATQTKPDDLSVPQDAIEYLKALSFVDGAGAGAANLVFHDKRTLAASATENLDLAGVLSDKFGQALTFARIKAVLVVAAAANTNNVQVTQPAANGVPGVFLAAGDGISVQPGGAFLWVAPSAAGAVVTAGTGDLLTATNSAAGTSVTYDVLILGAAT
;
A
#
# COMPACT_ATOMS: atom_id res chain seq x y z
N MET A 1 -11.04 -17.93 4.06
CA MET A 1 -11.85 -17.32 5.14
C MET A 1 -12.47 -16.05 4.58
N ALA A 2 -13.64 -15.62 5.06
CA ALA A 2 -14.31 -14.42 4.55
C ALA A 2 -13.80 -13.15 5.26
N LEU A 3 -13.63 -12.05 4.52
CA LEU A 3 -13.33 -10.74 5.10
C LEU A 3 -14.62 -10.08 5.61
N THR A 4 -14.87 -10.15 6.92
CA THR A 4 -16.15 -9.72 7.51
C THR A 4 -16.26 -8.22 7.77
N ARG A 5 -15.12 -7.51 7.85
CA ARG A 5 -15.07 -6.05 7.98
C ARG A 5 -13.76 -5.52 7.39
N THR A 6 -13.87 -4.85 6.26
CA THR A 6 -12.73 -4.22 5.60
C THR A 6 -13.04 -2.75 5.30
N ARG A 7 -12.17 -1.86 5.76
CA ARG A 7 -12.31 -0.42 5.55
C ARG A 7 -10.94 0.23 5.37
N VAL A 8 -10.82 1.11 4.39
CA VAL A 8 -9.65 1.96 4.15
C VAL A 8 -10.08 3.42 4.32
N GLU A 9 -9.34 4.17 5.12
CA GLU A 9 -9.64 5.57 5.42
C GLU A 9 -8.43 6.46 5.20
N VAL A 10 -8.66 7.64 4.64
CA VAL A 10 -7.71 8.74 4.60
C VAL A 10 -8.37 9.94 5.25
N LYS A 11 -7.74 10.44 6.31
CA LYS A 11 -8.18 11.63 7.03
C LYS A 11 -7.08 12.68 7.00
N LEU A 12 -7.43 13.90 6.61
CA LEU A 12 -6.57 15.08 6.73
C LEU A 12 -7.33 16.13 7.55
N THR A 13 -6.71 16.56 8.63
CA THR A 13 -7.20 17.68 9.44
C THR A 13 -6.13 18.76 9.48
N ALA A 14 -6.54 20.00 9.25
CA ALA A 14 -5.66 21.16 9.35
C ALA A 14 -6.41 22.33 9.95
N THR A 15 -5.68 23.20 10.64
CA THR A 15 -6.19 24.47 11.12
C THR A 15 -5.14 25.54 10.87
N GLN A 16 -5.48 26.54 10.08
CA GLN A 16 -4.67 27.73 9.88
C GLN A 16 -5.31 28.89 10.64
N THR A 17 -4.50 29.66 11.34
CA THR A 17 -4.95 30.86 12.06
C THR A 17 -4.04 32.03 11.69
N LYS A 18 -4.61 33.22 11.76
CA LYS A 18 -3.86 34.47 11.67
C LYS A 18 -4.40 35.42 12.73
N PRO A 19 -3.62 35.80 13.75
CA PRO A 19 -4.07 36.78 14.73
C PRO A 19 -4.38 38.13 14.09
N ASP A 20 -5.46 38.74 14.54
CA ASP A 20 -5.84 40.14 14.33
C ASP A 20 -5.95 40.84 15.69
N ASP A 21 -6.07 42.17 15.72
CA ASP A 21 -6.06 42.96 16.96
C ASP A 21 -7.25 42.60 17.90
N LEU A 22 -8.42 42.32 17.32
CA LEU A 22 -9.65 42.00 18.08
C LEU A 22 -10.11 40.53 17.95
N SER A 23 -9.51 39.74 17.06
CA SER A 23 -9.97 38.37 16.79
C SER A 23 -8.87 37.46 16.25
N VAL A 24 -9.11 36.16 16.20
CA VAL A 24 -8.25 35.20 15.50
C VAL A 24 -9.11 34.41 14.51
N PRO A 25 -9.20 34.87 13.25
CA PRO A 25 -9.81 34.08 12.19
C PRO A 25 -9.17 32.69 12.07
N GLN A 26 -10.02 31.69 11.82
CA GLN A 26 -9.63 30.28 11.67
C GLN A 26 -10.11 29.75 10.32
N ASP A 27 -9.22 29.12 9.57
CA ASP A 27 -9.55 28.23 8.47
C ASP A 27 -9.31 26.78 8.92
N ALA A 28 -10.38 26.00 9.04
CA ALA A 28 -10.33 24.64 9.52
C ALA A 28 -10.78 23.68 8.41
N ILE A 29 -9.92 22.71 8.09
CA ILE A 29 -10.20 21.68 7.10
C ILE A 29 -10.30 20.34 7.82
N GLU A 30 -11.39 19.62 7.57
CA GLU A 30 -11.51 18.19 7.85
C GLU A 30 -11.94 17.47 6.56
N TYR A 31 -11.02 16.70 6.00
CA TYR A 31 -11.29 15.84 4.85
C TYR A 31 -11.20 14.38 5.28
N LEU A 32 -12.27 13.61 5.02
CA LEU A 32 -12.32 12.18 5.25
C LEU A 32 -12.78 11.47 3.97
N LYS A 33 -11.94 10.57 3.46
CA LYS A 33 -12.35 9.57 2.47
C LYS A 33 -12.36 8.21 3.15
N ALA A 34 -13.55 7.61 3.25
CA ALA A 34 -13.72 6.26 3.78
C ALA A 34 -14.28 5.33 2.69
N LEU A 35 -13.63 4.19 2.51
CA LEU A 35 -14.01 3.16 1.55
C LEU A 35 -14.20 1.85 2.31
N SER A 36 -15.44 1.35 2.33
CA SER A 36 -15.76 0.04 2.89
C SER A 36 -15.78 -1.00 1.78
N PHE A 37 -15.26 -2.18 2.09
CA PHE A 37 -15.26 -3.32 1.18
C PHE A 37 -16.08 -4.46 1.79
N VAL A 38 -17.02 -4.99 1.00
CA VAL A 38 -17.70 -6.25 1.33
C VAL A 38 -16.87 -7.45 0.88
N ASP A 39 -17.12 -8.63 1.44
CA ASP A 39 -16.48 -9.86 0.96
C ASP A 39 -16.91 -10.14 -0.49
N GLY A 40 -15.94 -10.24 -1.41
CA GLY A 40 -16.18 -10.54 -2.82
C GLY A 40 -15.14 -9.94 -3.77
N ALA A 41 -15.46 -9.97 -5.06
CA ALA A 41 -14.55 -9.54 -6.15
C ALA A 41 -15.01 -8.30 -6.94
N GLY A 42 -16.29 -7.92 -6.81
CA GLY A 42 -16.88 -6.79 -7.52
C GLY A 42 -16.37 -5.41 -7.12
N ALA A 43 -17.06 -4.37 -7.59
CA ALA A 43 -16.80 -3.01 -7.14
C ALA A 43 -17.17 -2.86 -5.66
N GLY A 44 -16.33 -2.19 -4.88
CA GLY A 44 -16.47 -2.06 -3.43
C GLY A 44 -16.36 -3.40 -2.69
N ALA A 45 -15.67 -4.38 -3.26
CA ALA A 45 -15.48 -5.69 -2.66
C ALA A 45 -14.02 -6.15 -2.68
N ALA A 46 -13.64 -6.91 -1.65
CA ALA A 46 -12.35 -7.57 -1.50
C ALA A 46 -12.52 -8.81 -0.62
N ASN A 47 -11.83 -9.90 -0.93
CA ASN A 47 -11.91 -11.15 -0.16
C ASN A 47 -10.54 -11.74 0.23
N LEU A 48 -9.44 -11.04 -0.10
CA LEU A 48 -8.08 -11.42 0.27
C LEU A 48 -7.36 -10.26 0.94
N VAL A 49 -6.58 -10.56 1.99
CA VAL A 49 -5.72 -9.60 2.67
C VAL A 49 -4.38 -10.24 2.98
N PHE A 50 -3.31 -9.55 2.61
CA PHE A 50 -1.96 -9.82 3.07
C PHE A 50 -1.52 -8.67 3.97
N HIS A 51 -0.81 -8.98 5.05
CA HIS A 51 -0.11 -7.96 5.83
C HIS A 51 1.12 -8.53 6.53
N ASP A 52 2.16 -7.73 6.62
CA ASP A 52 3.37 -8.12 7.32
C ASP A 52 4.23 -6.93 7.73
N LYS A 53 5.12 -7.18 8.69
CA LYS A 53 6.26 -6.29 8.98
C LYS A 53 7.52 -6.91 8.38
N ARG A 54 8.18 -6.18 7.50
CA ARG A 54 9.35 -6.62 6.76
C ARG A 54 10.58 -5.83 7.15
N THR A 55 11.76 -6.43 7.02
CA THR A 55 13.04 -5.74 7.20
C THR A 55 14.00 -6.17 6.11
N LEU A 56 14.51 -5.17 5.39
CA LEU A 56 15.48 -5.35 4.32
C LEU A 56 16.86 -4.91 4.81
N ALA A 57 17.86 -5.76 4.61
CA ALA A 57 19.25 -5.40 4.87
C ALA A 57 19.69 -4.22 3.97
N ALA A 58 20.88 -3.67 4.25
CA ALA A 58 21.51 -2.65 3.41
C ALA A 58 21.53 -3.09 1.93
N SER A 59 21.08 -2.21 1.03
CA SER A 59 20.98 -2.46 -0.42
C SER A 59 20.11 -3.65 -0.84
N ALA A 60 19.37 -4.28 0.08
CA ALA A 60 18.56 -5.44 -0.24
C ALA A 60 17.28 -5.03 -0.98
N THR A 61 16.80 -5.98 -1.78
CA THR A 61 15.53 -5.89 -2.51
C THR A 61 14.76 -7.18 -2.28
N GLU A 62 13.44 -7.08 -2.14
CA GLU A 62 12.54 -8.22 -2.15
C GLU A 62 11.40 -7.99 -3.15
N ASN A 63 10.90 -9.09 -3.72
CA ASN A 63 9.73 -9.09 -4.58
C ASN A 63 8.56 -9.69 -3.80
N LEU A 64 7.50 -8.91 -3.64
CA LEU A 64 6.22 -9.41 -3.16
C LEU A 64 5.45 -9.95 -4.36
N ASP A 65 5.43 -11.27 -4.49
CA ASP A 65 4.69 -11.96 -5.55
C ASP A 65 3.22 -12.10 -5.14
N LEU A 66 2.37 -11.37 -5.85
CA LEU A 66 0.95 -11.23 -5.56
C LEU A 66 0.13 -12.47 -5.98
N ALA A 67 0.75 -13.48 -6.58
CA ALA A 67 0.07 -14.68 -7.05
C ALA A 67 0.73 -15.97 -6.55
N GLY A 68 0.32 -16.44 -5.37
CA GLY A 68 0.59 -17.81 -4.90
C GLY A 68 1.81 -17.99 -3.99
N VAL A 69 2.57 -16.93 -3.71
CA VAL A 69 3.73 -16.97 -2.79
C VAL A 69 3.40 -16.39 -1.42
N LEU A 70 2.68 -15.27 -1.39
CA LEU A 70 2.27 -14.67 -0.11
C LEU A 70 1.24 -15.56 0.56
N SER A 71 1.33 -15.70 1.88
CA SER A 71 0.34 -16.42 2.68
C SER A 71 -0.36 -15.48 3.65
N ASP A 72 -1.60 -15.79 3.98
CA ASP A 72 -2.27 -15.17 5.11
C ASP A 72 -1.69 -15.67 6.44
N LYS A 73 -2.16 -15.10 7.55
CA LYS A 73 -1.71 -15.47 8.91
C LYS A 73 -2.20 -16.85 9.36
N PHE A 74 -3.02 -17.53 8.56
CA PHE A 74 -3.48 -18.90 8.80
C PHE A 74 -2.72 -19.92 7.95
N GLY A 75 -1.72 -19.47 7.17
CA GLY A 75 -0.88 -20.32 6.34
C GLY A 75 -1.45 -20.62 4.96
N GLN A 76 -2.59 -20.04 4.59
CA GLN A 76 -3.17 -20.23 3.26
C GLN A 76 -2.48 -19.33 2.25
N ALA A 77 -2.00 -19.93 1.15
CA ALA A 77 -1.45 -19.17 0.04
C ALA A 77 -2.52 -18.25 -0.57
N LEU A 78 -2.12 -17.01 -0.86
CA LEU A 78 -2.94 -15.98 -1.45
C LEU A 78 -2.58 -15.84 -2.92
N THR A 79 -3.59 -15.94 -3.78
CA THR A 79 -3.49 -15.61 -5.20
C THR A 79 -4.44 -14.46 -5.48
N PHE A 80 -3.90 -13.26 -5.56
CA PHE A 80 -4.68 -12.10 -5.97
C PHE A 80 -4.92 -12.17 -7.49
N ALA A 81 -6.12 -11.83 -7.95
CA ALA A 81 -6.39 -11.49 -9.35
C ALA A 81 -6.51 -9.96 -9.52
N ARG A 82 -6.81 -9.26 -8.41
CA ARG A 82 -7.09 -7.83 -8.35
C ARG A 82 -6.54 -7.24 -7.06
N ILE A 83 -5.73 -6.19 -7.15
CA ILE A 83 -5.34 -5.38 -5.99
C ILE A 83 -6.30 -4.18 -5.86
N LYS A 84 -6.83 -4.00 -4.66
CA LYS A 84 -7.77 -2.93 -4.30
C LYS A 84 -7.13 -1.86 -3.41
N ALA A 85 -6.13 -2.24 -2.61
CA ALA A 85 -5.33 -1.28 -1.87
C ALA A 85 -3.92 -1.81 -1.61
N VAL A 86 -2.96 -0.88 -1.59
CA VAL A 86 -1.58 -1.11 -1.14
C VAL A 86 -1.24 -0.01 -0.15
N LEU A 87 -0.88 -0.40 1.07
CA LEU A 87 -0.33 0.49 2.09
C LEU A 87 1.08 0.03 2.43
N VAL A 88 2.04 0.96 2.35
CA VAL A 88 3.39 0.76 2.85
C VAL A 88 3.72 1.90 3.81
N VAL A 89 4.19 1.56 5.01
CA VAL A 89 4.60 2.52 6.04
C VAL A 89 6.05 2.24 6.41
N ALA A 90 6.92 3.22 6.20
CA ALA A 90 8.32 3.09 6.59
C ALA A 90 8.48 3.42 8.08
N ALA A 91 9.23 2.60 8.81
CA ALA A 91 9.53 2.88 10.21
C ALA A 91 10.26 4.23 10.35
N ALA A 92 9.86 5.04 11.33
CA ALA A 92 10.45 6.36 11.57
C ALA A 92 11.95 6.31 11.93
N ALA A 93 12.42 5.19 12.45
CA ALA A 93 13.83 4.98 12.80
C ALA A 93 14.73 4.59 11.61
N ASN A 94 14.16 4.36 10.43
CA ASN A 94 14.96 4.11 9.23
C ASN A 94 15.83 5.34 8.90
N THR A 95 17.04 5.13 8.41
CA THR A 95 17.86 6.21 7.84
C THR A 95 17.78 6.28 6.32
N ASN A 96 17.33 5.19 5.70
CA ASN A 96 17.14 5.06 4.26
C ASN A 96 15.65 4.96 3.93
N ASN A 97 15.30 5.24 2.69
CA ASN A 97 13.92 5.15 2.23
C ASN A 97 13.58 3.70 1.86
N VAL A 98 12.29 3.37 1.96
CA VAL A 98 11.73 2.16 1.37
C VAL A 98 11.22 2.56 -0.02
N GLN A 99 11.90 2.11 -1.06
CA GLN A 99 11.45 2.31 -2.44
C GLN A 99 10.47 1.20 -2.80
N VAL A 100 9.24 1.58 -3.13
CA VAL A 100 8.20 0.65 -3.57
C VAL A 100 7.99 0.87 -5.06
N THR A 101 8.26 -0.15 -5.86
CA THR A 101 8.24 -0.05 -7.33
C THR A 101 7.43 -1.18 -7.93
N GLN A 102 6.94 -0.96 -9.16
CA GLN A 102 6.65 -2.05 -10.06
C GLN A 102 7.92 -2.32 -10.88
N PRO A 103 8.49 -3.53 -10.86
CA PRO A 103 9.65 -3.84 -11.70
C PRO A 103 9.30 -3.70 -13.18
N ALA A 104 10.30 -3.34 -13.99
CA ALA A 104 10.10 -3.07 -15.42
C ALA A 104 9.60 -4.30 -16.19
N ALA A 105 10.10 -5.47 -15.81
CA ALA A 105 9.53 -6.75 -16.21
C ALA A 105 8.66 -7.26 -15.08
N ASN A 106 7.49 -7.82 -15.40
CA ASN A 106 6.67 -8.56 -14.46
C ASN A 106 6.17 -7.74 -13.25
N GLY A 107 6.02 -6.42 -13.40
CA GLY A 107 5.39 -5.59 -12.36
C GLY A 107 3.87 -5.61 -12.48
N VAL A 108 3.17 -5.40 -11.37
CA VAL A 108 1.70 -5.30 -11.34
C VAL A 108 1.22 -3.93 -11.88
N PRO A 109 0.65 -3.85 -13.10
CA PRO A 109 0.24 -2.57 -13.67
C PRO A 109 -0.99 -2.01 -12.96
N GLY A 110 -1.04 -0.68 -12.83
CA GLY A 110 -2.20 0.05 -12.30
C GLY A 110 -2.05 0.59 -10.88
N VAL A 111 -1.10 0.06 -10.09
CA VAL A 111 -0.65 0.71 -8.84
C VAL A 111 0.24 1.91 -9.17
N PHE A 112 1.21 1.70 -10.06
CA PHE A 112 2.02 2.75 -10.67
C PHE A 112 1.73 2.82 -12.17
N LEU A 113 2.08 3.94 -12.81
CA LEU A 113 1.66 4.23 -14.19
C LEU A 113 2.54 3.54 -15.23
N ALA A 114 3.88 3.66 -15.15
CA ALA A 114 4.80 3.07 -16.12
C ALA A 114 5.66 1.96 -15.51
N ALA A 115 6.04 0.99 -16.34
CA ALA A 115 6.93 -0.10 -15.92
C ALA A 115 8.25 0.47 -15.36
N GLY A 116 8.68 0.00 -14.18
CA GLY A 116 9.83 0.56 -13.46
C GLY A 116 9.52 1.76 -12.57
N ASP A 117 8.31 2.32 -12.64
CA ASP A 117 7.89 3.40 -11.73
C ASP A 117 7.76 2.92 -10.29
N GLY A 118 7.85 3.87 -9.38
CA GLY A 118 7.55 3.66 -7.99
C GLY A 118 7.50 4.93 -7.19
N ILE A 119 7.51 4.75 -5.88
CA ILE A 119 7.48 5.81 -4.89
C ILE A 119 8.56 5.57 -3.84
N SER A 120 9.18 6.65 -3.39
CA SER A 120 10.10 6.60 -2.26
C SER A 120 9.35 6.92 -0.98
N VAL A 121 9.16 5.92 -0.12
CA VAL A 121 8.56 6.10 1.21
C VAL A 121 9.67 6.48 2.18
N GLN A 122 9.71 7.76 2.55
CA GLN A 122 10.70 8.30 3.49
C GLN A 122 10.48 7.75 4.90
N PRO A 123 11.52 7.72 5.77
CA PRO A 123 11.36 7.34 7.17
C PRO A 123 10.19 8.03 7.86
N GLY A 124 9.28 7.24 8.46
CA GLY A 124 8.07 7.74 9.13
C GLY A 124 6.93 8.13 8.18
N GLY A 125 7.18 8.08 6.87
CA GLY A 125 6.18 8.32 5.84
C GLY A 125 5.33 7.08 5.52
N ALA A 126 4.28 7.32 4.75
CA ALA A 126 3.39 6.27 4.26
C ALA A 126 3.02 6.51 2.79
N PHE A 127 2.87 5.41 2.05
CA PHE A 127 2.26 5.37 0.74
C PHE A 127 0.97 4.56 0.81
N LEU A 128 -0.15 5.17 0.41
CA LEU A 128 -1.42 4.49 0.26
C LEU A 128 -1.96 4.69 -1.15
N TRP A 129 -2.21 3.58 -1.82
CA TRP A 129 -2.99 3.51 -3.05
C TRP A 129 -4.27 2.73 -2.78
N VAL A 130 -5.41 3.21 -3.28
CA VAL A 130 -6.71 2.54 -3.12
C VAL A 130 -7.59 2.73 -4.35
N ALA A 131 -8.12 1.62 -4.88
CA ALA A 131 -9.01 1.59 -6.03
C ALA A 131 -10.23 0.70 -5.72
N PRO A 132 -11.42 1.29 -5.43
CA PRO A 132 -12.61 0.52 -5.09
C PRO A 132 -13.34 -0.07 -6.32
N SER A 133 -12.83 0.16 -7.53
CA SER A 133 -13.46 -0.38 -8.75
C SER A 133 -13.38 -1.92 -8.76
N ALA A 134 -14.25 -2.55 -9.56
CA ALA A 134 -14.16 -3.99 -9.78
C ALA A 134 -12.79 -4.38 -10.40
N ALA A 135 -12.25 -3.52 -11.26
CA ALA A 135 -11.00 -3.81 -11.96
C ALA A 135 -9.75 -3.74 -11.07
N GLY A 136 -9.67 -2.77 -10.13
CA GLY A 136 -8.45 -2.55 -9.34
C GLY A 136 -7.19 -2.46 -10.20
N ALA A 137 -6.05 -2.90 -9.64
CA ALA A 137 -4.87 -3.26 -10.42
C ALA A 137 -4.92 -4.75 -10.74
N VAL A 138 -4.75 -5.12 -12.00
CA VAL A 138 -4.94 -6.49 -12.47
C VAL A 138 -3.67 -7.30 -12.22
N VAL A 139 -3.82 -8.46 -11.60
CA VAL A 139 -2.77 -9.45 -11.37
C VAL A 139 -2.94 -10.53 -12.43
N THR A 140 -2.00 -10.61 -13.36
CA THR A 140 -1.99 -11.56 -14.48
C THR A 140 -1.16 -12.79 -14.14
N ALA A 141 -1.83 -13.88 -13.79
CA ALA A 141 -1.21 -15.15 -13.41
C ALA A 141 0.00 -15.52 -14.29
N GLY A 142 1.15 -15.65 -13.62
CA GLY A 142 2.46 -15.89 -14.23
C GLY A 142 3.55 -15.41 -13.29
N THR A 143 4.79 -15.31 -13.75
CA THR A 143 5.90 -14.75 -12.95
C THR A 143 5.82 -13.22 -12.82
N GLY A 144 4.64 -12.64 -13.06
CA GLY A 144 4.37 -11.39 -13.77
C GLY A 144 3.80 -10.23 -12.96
N ASP A 145 3.60 -10.38 -11.65
CA ASP A 145 2.81 -9.44 -10.86
C ASP A 145 3.47 -9.03 -9.55
N LEU A 146 4.69 -8.51 -9.68
CA LEU A 146 5.52 -8.17 -8.54
C LEU A 146 5.27 -6.74 -8.09
N LEU A 147 5.23 -6.57 -6.77
CA LEU A 147 5.48 -5.30 -6.10
C LEU A 147 6.83 -5.41 -5.40
N THR A 148 7.79 -4.60 -5.82
CA THR A 148 9.17 -4.69 -5.32
C THR A 148 9.38 -3.67 -4.23
N ALA A 149 10.00 -4.09 -3.13
CA ALA A 149 10.49 -3.21 -2.08
C ALA A 149 12.02 -3.24 -2.05
N THR A 150 12.63 -2.06 -2.07
CA THR A 150 14.08 -1.89 -2.07
C THR A 150 14.51 -0.94 -0.97
N ASN A 151 15.56 -1.32 -0.24
CA ASN A 151 16.28 -0.38 0.62
C ASN A 151 17.07 0.59 -0.26
N SER A 152 16.79 1.90 -0.14
CA SER A 152 17.33 2.90 -1.06
C SER A 152 18.85 3.12 -0.97
N ALA A 153 19.51 2.59 0.05
CA ALA A 153 20.95 2.76 0.24
C ALA A 153 21.58 1.62 1.04
N ALA A 154 22.92 1.65 1.10
CA ALA A 154 23.72 0.76 1.91
C ALA A 154 23.76 1.18 3.39
N GLY A 155 24.59 0.50 4.20
CA GLY A 155 24.97 0.89 5.57
C GLY A 155 24.01 0.47 6.67
N THR A 156 22.70 0.57 6.44
CA THR A 156 21.66 0.25 7.45
C THR A 156 20.50 -0.51 6.83
N SER A 157 19.77 -1.28 7.64
CA SER A 157 18.52 -1.91 7.23
C SER A 157 17.36 -0.91 7.21
N VAL A 158 16.30 -1.23 6.47
CA VAL A 158 15.00 -0.55 6.55
C VAL A 158 13.92 -1.51 7.01
N THR A 159 13.06 -1.06 7.91
CA THR A 159 11.85 -1.78 8.34
C THR A 159 10.62 -1.09 7.80
N TYR A 160 9.63 -1.86 7.36
CA TYR A 160 8.35 -1.34 6.89
C TYR A 160 7.20 -2.27 7.18
N ASP A 161 6.02 -1.70 7.36
CA ASP A 161 4.76 -2.43 7.37
C ASP A 161 4.16 -2.39 5.96
N VAL A 162 3.65 -3.52 5.49
CA VAL A 162 2.95 -3.64 4.20
C VAL A 162 1.60 -4.29 4.42
N LEU A 163 0.55 -3.69 3.87
CA LEU A 163 -0.80 -4.24 3.84
C LEU A 163 -1.31 -4.19 2.39
N ILE A 164 -1.82 -5.32 1.91
CA ILE A 164 -2.34 -5.46 0.56
C ILE A 164 -3.75 -6.04 0.66
N LEU A 165 -4.71 -5.31 0.10
CA LEU A 165 -6.10 -5.76 0.01
C LEU A 165 -6.40 -6.09 -1.45
N GLY A 166 -7.09 -7.20 -1.69
CA GLY A 166 -7.41 -7.62 -3.04
C GLY A 166 -8.55 -8.61 -3.14
N ALA A 167 -8.77 -9.11 -4.35
CA ALA A 167 -9.74 -10.16 -4.63
C ALA A 167 -9.14 -11.29 -5.48
N ALA A 168 -9.66 -12.50 -5.29
CA ALA A 168 -9.20 -13.72 -5.96
C ALA A 168 -9.68 -13.87 -7.43
N THR A 169 -10.65 -13.06 -7.88
CA THR A 169 -11.21 -13.08 -9.24
C THR A 169 -11.52 -11.67 -9.74
#